data_AF-A0A1G9DUY0-F1
#
_entry.id   AF-A0A1G9DUY0-F1
#
_cell.length_a   1.000
_cell.length_b   1.000
_cell.length_c   1.000
_cell.angle_alpha   90.00
_cell.angle_beta   90.00
_cell.angle_gamma   90.00
#
_symmetry.space_group_name_H-M   'P 1'
#
loop_
_entity.id
_entity.type
_entity.pdbx_description
1 polymer ?
#
loop_
_entity_poly.entity_id
_entity_poly.type
_entity_poly.pdbx_seq_one_letter_code
_entity_poly.pdbx_strand_id
1 'polypeptide(L)'
;MDLITSMFRFFLVFWIVRVILNTILTLRFRKRQTEETIDPIKKFPEEDQKEVAVEMVFDQICQIYVPKTKAYQIVEGDIIHYFCSWECRQNCIEHMKS
;
A
#
# COMPACT_ATOMS: atom_id res chain seq x y z
N MET A 1 -5.20 -36.64 10.22
CA MET A 1 -5.61 -35.32 10.73
C MET A 1 -4.39 -34.46 11.07
N ASP A 2 -3.31 -35.02 11.62
CA ASP A 2 -2.13 -34.24 12.06
C ASP A 2 -1.30 -33.60 10.94
N LEU A 3 -1.26 -34.22 9.76
CA LEU A 3 -0.50 -33.71 8.62
C LEU A 3 -1.12 -32.42 8.06
N ILE A 4 -2.45 -32.35 8.05
CA ILE A 4 -3.23 -31.18 7.64
C ILE A 4 -3.01 -30.03 8.63
N THR A 5 -3.01 -30.32 9.93
CA THR A 5 -2.69 -29.34 11.00
C THR A 5 -1.28 -28.78 10.84
N SER A 6 -0.32 -29.62 10.45
CA SER A 6 1.05 -29.20 10.17
C SER A 6 1.11 -28.27 8.95
N MET A 7 0.40 -28.58 7.85
CA MET A 7 0.36 -27.74 6.66
C MET A 7 -0.27 -26.37 6.93
N PHE A 8 -1.39 -26.29 7.65
CA PHE A 8 -2.03 -25.02 8.00
C PHE A 8 -1.13 -24.11 8.84
N ARG A 9 -0.30 -24.67 9.72
CA ARG A 9 0.69 -23.87 10.49
C ARG A 9 1.70 -23.16 9.57
N PHE A 10 2.18 -23.82 8.52
CA PHE A 10 3.10 -23.19 7.58
C PHE A 10 2.45 -22.04 6.81
N PHE A 11 1.20 -22.22 6.34
CA PHE A 11 0.46 -21.17 5.66
C PHE A 11 0.18 -19.98 6.59
N LEU A 12 -0.18 -20.23 7.85
CA LEU A 12 -0.41 -19.17 8.84
C LEU A 12 0.88 -18.38 9.14
N VAL A 13 2.00 -19.07 9.34
CA VAL A 13 3.29 -18.41 9.58
C VAL A 13 3.71 -17.61 8.35
N PHE A 14 3.56 -18.17 7.15
CA PHE A 14 3.88 -17.48 5.90
C PHE A 14 3.01 -16.24 5.67
N TRP A 15 1.73 -16.32 5.99
CA TRP A 15 0.80 -15.20 5.92
C TRP A 15 1.17 -14.12 6.95
N ILE A 16 1.47 -14.49 8.19
CA ILE A 16 1.93 -13.57 9.25
C ILE A 16 3.24 -12.88 8.84
N VAL A 17 4.21 -13.63 8.30
CA VAL A 17 5.49 -13.06 7.82
C VAL A 17 5.25 -12.08 6.69
N ARG A 18 4.36 -12.38 5.73
CA ARG A 18 3.97 -11.43 4.68
C ARG A 18 3.35 -10.15 5.23
N VAL A 19 2.44 -10.27 6.21
CA VAL A 19 1.81 -9.11 6.86
C VAL A 19 2.86 -8.26 7.61
N ILE A 20 3.78 -8.89 8.33
CA ILE A 20 4.86 -8.20 9.05
C ILE A 20 5.82 -7.51 8.08
N LEU A 21 6.21 -8.16 6.98
CA LEU A 21 7.08 -7.54 5.98
C LEU A 21 6.41 -6.35 5.29
N ASN A 22 5.12 -6.45 4.96
CA ASN A 22 4.37 -5.35 4.32
C ASN A 22 4.15 -4.16 5.26
N THR A 23 3.88 -4.42 6.55
CA THR A 23 3.76 -3.36 7.58
C THR A 23 5.10 -2.66 7.83
N ILE A 24 6.21 -3.38 7.88
CA ILE A 24 7.56 -2.80 7.99
C ILE A 24 7.92 -2.00 6.73
N LEU A 25 7.59 -2.48 5.53
CA LEU A 25 7.79 -1.75 4.26
C LEU A 25 7.00 -0.44 4.25
N THR A 26 5.74 -0.46 4.65
CA THR A 26 4.90 0.73 4.76
C THR A 26 5.47 1.75 5.76
N LEU A 27 6.01 1.28 6.90
CA LEU A 27 6.66 2.16 7.88
C LEU A 27 8.00 2.73 7.37
N ARG A 28 8.79 1.96 6.60
CA ARG A 28 10.01 2.47 5.94
C ARG A 28 9.70 3.48 4.85
N PHE A 29 8.64 3.28 4.08
CA PHE A 29 8.16 4.26 3.09
C PHE A 29 7.59 5.53 3.73
N ARG A 30 7.07 5.44 4.96
CA ARG A 30 6.64 6.59 5.75
C ARG A 30 7.83 7.42 6.26
N LYS A 31 8.95 6.78 6.65
CA LYS A 31 10.17 7.49 7.04
C LYS A 31 10.88 8.17 5.86
N ARG A 32 10.87 7.57 4.66
CA ARG A 32 11.42 8.21 3.45
C ARG A 32 10.58 9.38 2.92
N GLN A 33 9.31 9.49 3.29
CA GLN A 33 8.46 10.63 2.92
C GLN A 33 8.64 11.85 3.80
N THR A 34 9.21 11.70 5.00
CA THR A 34 9.52 12.83 5.88
C THR A 34 10.92 13.41 5.63
N GLU A 35 11.84 12.66 4.99
CA GLU A 35 13.22 13.12 4.75
C GLU A 35 13.49 13.71 3.35
N GLU A 36 12.64 13.52 2.33
CA GLU A 36 12.82 14.14 0.99
C GLU A 36 12.18 15.54 0.84
N THR A 37 12.16 16.34 1.91
CA THR A 37 11.96 17.80 1.81
C THR A 37 12.96 18.55 2.69
N ILE A 38 14.25 18.22 2.56
CA ILE A 38 15.32 19.09 3.05
C ILE A 38 16.31 19.31 1.92
N ASP A 39 15.93 20.20 0.98
CA ASP A 39 16.90 20.97 0.20
C ASP A 39 16.74 22.46 0.56
N PRO A 40 17.83 23.19 0.87
CA PRO A 40 17.76 24.43 1.62
C PRO A 40 17.80 25.65 0.70
N ILE A 41 16.66 26.17 0.23
CA ILE A 41 16.65 27.49 -0.44
C ILE A 41 15.39 28.31 -0.07
N LYS A 42 15.70 29.45 0.59
CA LYS A 42 14.98 30.75 0.64
C LYS A 42 13.81 30.94 1.62
N LYS A 43 14.16 31.67 2.69
CA LYS A 43 13.43 32.77 3.35
C LYS A 43 12.08 33.17 2.71
N PHE A 44 10.99 33.01 3.50
CA PHE A 44 9.77 33.83 3.69
C PHE A 44 9.00 34.36 2.45
N PRO A 45 7.65 34.53 2.49
CA PRO A 45 6.81 34.73 3.68
C PRO A 45 5.67 33.72 3.87
N GLU A 46 5.09 33.77 5.06
CA GLU A 46 3.89 33.06 5.50
C GLU A 46 2.73 33.26 4.52
N GLU A 47 2.26 32.20 3.88
CA GLU A 47 0.91 32.15 3.32
C GLU A 47 0.45 30.70 3.22
N ASP A 48 -0.60 30.39 3.98
CA ASP A 48 -1.46 29.21 3.91
C ASP A 48 -0.77 27.84 3.82
N GLN A 49 -0.54 27.27 5.00
CA GLN A 49 -0.57 25.82 5.18
C GLN A 49 -1.96 25.29 4.81
N LYS A 50 -2.26 25.18 3.51
CA LYS A 50 -3.30 24.28 3.04
C LYS A 50 -2.82 22.90 3.43
N GLU A 51 -3.44 22.35 4.48
CA GLU A 51 -3.40 20.93 4.78
C GLU A 51 -3.67 20.20 3.46
N VAL A 52 -2.61 19.66 2.84
CA VAL A 52 -2.74 18.86 1.63
C VAL A 52 -3.44 17.61 2.10
N ALA A 53 -4.78 17.60 2.01
CA ALA A 53 -5.60 16.45 2.33
C ALA A 53 -5.20 15.33 1.37
N VAL A 54 -4.29 14.46 1.82
CA VAL A 54 -3.84 13.31 1.04
C VAL A 54 -5.00 12.35 0.97
N GLU A 55 -5.63 12.27 -0.21
CA GLU A 55 -6.74 11.35 -0.48
C GLU A 55 -6.24 9.90 -0.30
N MET A 56 -6.86 9.18 0.65
CA MET A 56 -6.55 7.78 0.94
C MET A 56 -7.56 6.89 0.22
N VAL A 57 -7.07 5.88 -0.49
CA VAL A 57 -7.86 4.91 -1.27
C VAL A 57 -7.66 3.52 -0.68
N PHE A 58 -8.69 2.67 -0.77
CA PHE A 58 -8.68 1.34 -0.16
C PHE A 58 -8.26 0.26 -1.16
N ASP A 59 -7.28 -0.56 -0.78
CA ASP A 59 -6.89 -1.77 -1.50
C ASP A 59 -7.74 -2.95 -1.05
N GLN A 60 -8.50 -3.56 -1.96
CA GLN A 60 -9.39 -4.69 -1.68
C GLN A 60 -8.67 -6.05 -1.53
N ILE A 61 -7.48 -6.20 -2.11
CA ILE A 61 -6.69 -7.44 -2.02
C ILE A 61 -6.01 -7.52 -0.67
N CYS A 62 -5.39 -6.40 -0.30
CA CYS A 62 -4.50 -6.30 0.84
C CYS A 62 -5.23 -5.68 2.06
N GLN A 63 -6.48 -5.20 1.87
CA GLN A 63 -7.42 -4.65 2.86
C GLN A 63 -6.85 -3.48 3.68
N ILE A 64 -6.14 -2.57 3.01
CA ILE A 64 -5.48 -1.43 3.64
C ILE A 64 -5.78 -0.13 2.91
N TYR A 65 -5.69 1.00 3.63
CA TYR A 65 -5.75 2.33 3.04
C TYR A 65 -4.36 2.78 2.61
N VAL A 66 -4.24 3.25 1.37
CA VAL A 66 -3.01 3.79 0.79
C VAL A 66 -3.23 5.18 0.19
N PRO A 67 -2.21 6.05 0.20
CA PRO A 67 -2.30 7.34 -0.47
C PRO A 67 -2.54 7.18 -1.98
N LYS A 68 -3.57 7.83 -2.53
CA LYS A 68 -3.92 7.77 -3.95
C LYS A 68 -2.74 8.12 -4.86
N THR A 69 -1.92 9.09 -4.44
CA THR A 69 -0.73 9.54 -5.18
C THR A 69 0.36 8.48 -5.34
N LYS A 70 0.34 7.42 -4.53
CA LYS A 70 1.33 6.33 -4.53
C LYS A 70 0.71 4.96 -4.78
N ALA A 71 -0.60 4.91 -4.97
CA ALA A 71 -1.31 3.67 -5.24
C ALA A 71 -1.12 3.24 -6.69
N TYR A 72 -0.96 1.95 -6.90
CA TYR A 72 -1.08 1.37 -8.23
C TYR A 72 -2.55 1.35 -8.62
N GLN A 73 -2.86 1.63 -9.88
CA GLN A 73 -4.25 1.68 -10.34
C GLN A 73 -4.52 0.73 -11.52
N ILE A 74 -5.76 0.25 -11.57
CA ILE A 74 -6.36 -0.44 -12.72
C ILE A 74 -7.65 0.29 -13.05
N VAL A 75 -7.87 0.51 -14.33
CA VAL A 75 -9.13 1.03 -14.85
C VAL A 75 -9.90 -0.16 -15.41
N GLU A 76 -11.05 -0.48 -14.82
CA GLU A 76 -12.00 -1.48 -15.33
C GLU A 76 -13.29 -0.76 -15.72
N GLY A 77 -13.49 -0.55 -17.02
CA GLY A 77 -14.61 0.24 -17.52
C GLY A 77 -14.55 1.67 -16.98
N ASP A 78 -15.47 2.00 -16.07
CA ASP A 78 -15.60 3.32 -15.43
C ASP A 78 -15.14 3.32 -13.96
N ILE A 79 -14.63 2.20 -13.45
CA ILE A 79 -14.20 2.03 -12.06
C ILE A 79 -12.67 2.02 -12.00
N ILE A 80 -12.11 2.82 -11.09
CA ILE A 80 -10.67 2.84 -10.81
C ILE A 80 -10.43 2.07 -9.51
N HIS A 81 -9.73 0.95 -9.62
CA HIS A 81 -9.27 0.15 -8.49
C HIS A 81 -7.86 0.57 -8.09
N TYR A 82 -7.63 0.74 -6.79
CA TYR A 82 -6.34 1.16 -6.24
C TYR A 82 -5.71 0.04 -5.42
N PHE A 83 -4.39 -0.09 -5.49
CA PHE A 83 -3.63 -1.17 -4.89
C PHE A 83 -2.34 -0.64 -4.23
N CYS A 84 -1.94 -1.27 -3.14
CA CYS A 84 -0.75 -0.90 -2.39
C CYS A 84 0.55 -1.38 -3.04
N SER A 85 0.49 -2.41 -3.90
CA SER A 85 1.66 -2.94 -4.58
C SER A 85 1.35 -3.42 -5.99
N TRP A 86 2.40 -3.58 -6.79
CA TRP A 86 2.31 -4.15 -8.12
C TRP A 86 1.78 -5.59 -8.10
N GLU A 87 2.10 -6.37 -7.06
CA GLU A 87 1.60 -7.72 -6.89
C GLU A 87 0.11 -7.75 -6.56
N CYS A 88 -0.38 -6.88 -5.64
CA CYS A 88 -1.83 -6.78 -5.37
C CYS A 88 -2.57 -6.39 -6.67
N ARG A 89 -1.97 -5.52 -7.52
CA ARG A 89 -2.48 -5.19 -8.87
C ARG A 89 -2.53 -6.41 -9.79
N GLN A 90 -1.45 -7.16 -9.93
CA GLN A 90 -1.39 -8.33 -10.83
C GLN A 90 -2.35 -9.43 -10.42
N ASN A 91 -2.41 -9.77 -9.12
CA ASN A 91 -3.37 -10.74 -8.59
C ASN A 91 -4.82 -10.35 -8.92
N CYS A 92 -5.14 -9.05 -8.85
CA CYS A 92 -6.46 -8.57 -9.24
C CYS A 92 -6.74 -8.82 -10.73
N ILE A 93 -5.78 -8.51 -11.62
CA ILE A 93 -5.91 -8.76 -13.06
C ILE A 93 -6.11 -10.24 -13.36
N GLU A 94 -5.38 -11.12 -12.67
CA GLU A 94 -5.51 -12.58 -12.82
C GLU A 94 -6.91 -13.05 -12.40
N HIS A 95 -7.44 -12.54 -11.29
CA HIS A 95 -8.80 -12.86 -10.84
C HIS A 95 -9.88 -12.30 -11.79
N MET A 96 -9.67 -11.14 -12.42
CA MET A 96 -10.61 -10.53 -13.37
C MET A 96 -10.65 -11.24 -14.73
N LYS A 97 -9.60 -11.98 -15.09
CA LYS A 97 -9.51 -12.74 -16.35
C LYS A 97 -10.09 -14.16 -16.27
N SER A 98 -10.43 -14.63 -15.07
CA SER A 98 -11.07 -15.94 -14.84
C SER A 98 -12.58 -15.87 -15.03
#